data_AF-A0A4S4K4F0-F1
#
_entry.id   AF-A0A4S4K4F0-F1
#
_cell.length_a   1.000
_cell.length_b   1.000
_cell.length_c   1.000
_cell.angle_alpha   90.00
_cell.angle_beta   90.00
_cell.angle_gamma   90.00
#
_symmetry.space_group_name_H-M   'P 1'
#
loop_
_entity.id
_entity.type
_entity.pdbx_description
1 polymer ?
#
loop_
_entity_poly.entity_id
_entity_poly.type
_entity_poly.pdbx_seq_one_letter_code
_entity_poly.pdbx_strand_id
1 'polypeptide(L)'
;MSQPHACAQLFLPAEDSERAIRAALTENPKNATYFSASTPDGVAADAGVGGAPMALALSVRKMWAAGRTLRVSLRGGSETVRSKVKQFAATWSQHANIHFEFVDQEPAEIRVAFDMNGSSWSYVGTDCLTIAAADPTMNFGWFTDVTPDDEFSRTTIHEFGHAIGCIHEHQQPNARINWDRNFVYNYYAVNSGWSRAQVDSQVFAQYDAVRDNIQSTVFDGTSIMEYPIPPGFTTDGFTVGWNNHLSANDIQFIGTMYPFPPTSLTSLETGSFNTMSIRSWDRPANENVGTINFTIPRPSPPTLLLGINWFDMGFNVNTRLLCKVVNVAQTSASINLQSFSDTVNYSSGCSWLTVPSGDSDFQSGHFSTADDHVWSSPQALTSRKITFAKAYSAPPKVVVWLDSIDVGYNCNPRF
;
A
#
# COMPACT_ATOMS: atom_id res chain seq x y z
N MET A 1 -22.38 -4.74 -32.43
CA MET A 1 -21.58 -4.26 -31.29
C MET A 1 -21.79 -5.27 -30.18
N SER A 2 -20.74 -5.91 -29.68
CA SER A 2 -20.86 -6.83 -28.54
C SER A 2 -21.41 -6.05 -27.34
N GLN A 3 -22.31 -6.66 -26.57
CA GLN A 3 -22.75 -6.07 -25.32
C GLN A 3 -21.53 -5.94 -24.39
N PRO A 4 -21.31 -4.78 -23.75
CA PRO A 4 -20.22 -4.65 -22.81
C PRO A 4 -20.50 -5.48 -21.57
N HIS A 5 -19.60 -6.40 -21.26
CA HIS A 5 -19.62 -7.18 -20.04
C HIS A 5 -18.97 -6.37 -18.92
N ALA A 6 -19.74 -6.07 -17.87
CA ALA A 6 -19.24 -5.40 -16.69
C ALA A 6 -18.74 -6.43 -15.67
N CYS A 7 -17.57 -6.16 -15.09
CA CYS A 7 -17.06 -6.86 -13.92
C CYS A 7 -17.77 -6.33 -12.66
N ALA A 8 -17.41 -6.82 -11.47
CA ALA A 8 -17.76 -6.18 -10.21
C ALA A 8 -16.74 -6.52 -9.13
N GLN A 9 -16.45 -5.57 -8.23
CA GLN A 9 -15.65 -5.85 -7.04
C GLN A 9 -16.56 -6.08 -5.84
N LEU A 10 -16.28 -7.14 -5.07
CA LEU A 10 -17.03 -7.49 -3.87
C LEU A 10 -16.26 -7.13 -2.60
N PHE A 11 -16.96 -6.49 -1.68
CA PHE A 11 -16.51 -6.26 -0.32
C PHE A 11 -17.40 -6.99 0.66
N LEU A 12 -16.83 -7.31 1.81
CA LEU A 12 -17.57 -7.90 2.91
C LEU A 12 -18.56 -6.90 3.51
N PRO A 13 -19.74 -7.36 3.98
CA PRO A 13 -20.65 -6.54 4.76
C PRO A 13 -19.98 -5.96 6.01
N ALA A 14 -20.50 -4.83 6.50
CA ALA A 14 -19.92 -4.13 7.66
C ALA A 14 -19.86 -5.01 8.92
N GLU A 15 -20.81 -5.92 9.11
CA GLU A 15 -20.81 -6.88 10.23
C GLU A 15 -19.63 -7.88 10.20
N ASP A 16 -19.04 -8.13 9.05
CA ASP A 16 -17.90 -9.06 8.89
C ASP A 16 -16.54 -8.35 8.95
N SER A 17 -16.54 -7.03 9.15
CA SER A 17 -15.34 -6.18 9.15
C SER A 17 -14.30 -6.61 10.18
N GLU A 18 -14.69 -7.02 11.39
CA GLU A 18 -13.73 -7.46 12.42
C GLU A 18 -12.96 -8.72 12.01
N ARG A 19 -13.64 -9.69 11.38
CA ARG A 19 -13.02 -10.93 10.90
C ARG A 19 -12.05 -10.62 9.76
N ALA A 20 -12.48 -9.74 8.84
CA ALA A 20 -11.66 -9.26 7.72
C ALA A 20 -10.41 -8.52 8.17
N ILE A 21 -10.57 -7.58 9.11
CA ILE A 21 -9.46 -6.82 9.69
C ILE A 21 -8.45 -7.76 10.33
N ARG A 22 -8.92 -8.74 11.14
CA ARG A 22 -8.02 -9.70 11.78
C ARG A 22 -7.29 -10.57 10.76
N ALA A 23 -7.98 -11.05 9.73
CA ALA A 23 -7.36 -11.84 8.67
C ALA A 23 -6.30 -11.03 7.91
N ALA A 24 -6.63 -9.80 7.50
CA ALA A 24 -5.72 -8.91 6.80
C ALA A 24 -4.46 -8.58 7.61
N LEU A 25 -4.60 -8.29 8.91
CA LEU A 25 -3.48 -7.99 9.80
C LEU A 25 -2.62 -9.22 10.12
N THR A 26 -3.24 -10.40 10.19
CA THR A 26 -2.52 -11.66 10.41
C THR A 26 -1.71 -12.05 9.17
N GLU A 27 -2.29 -11.92 7.98
CA GLU A 27 -1.62 -12.21 6.70
C GLU A 27 -0.49 -11.21 6.43
N ASN A 28 -0.74 -9.93 6.62
CA ASN A 28 0.25 -8.89 6.40
C ASN A 28 0.10 -7.78 7.45
N PRO A 29 0.95 -7.77 8.50
CA PRO A 29 0.93 -6.72 9.52
C PRO A 29 1.11 -5.31 8.97
N LYS A 30 1.68 -5.14 7.76
CA LYS A 30 1.78 -3.83 7.09
C LYS A 30 0.41 -3.27 6.68
N ASN A 31 -0.65 -4.08 6.66
CA ASN A 31 -2.01 -3.59 6.43
C ASN A 31 -2.50 -2.62 7.52
N ALA A 32 -1.86 -2.61 8.70
CA ALA A 32 -2.08 -1.63 9.75
C ALA A 32 -1.53 -0.23 9.42
N THR A 33 -0.69 -0.10 8.40
CA THR A 33 0.06 1.14 8.15
C THR A 33 -0.72 2.14 7.30
N TYR A 34 -0.72 3.37 7.79
CA TYR A 34 -1.14 4.60 7.12
C TYR A 34 0.07 5.16 6.36
N PHE A 35 0.02 5.21 5.04
CA PHE A 35 0.95 6.03 4.25
C PHE A 35 0.14 7.21 3.72
N SER A 36 0.27 8.37 4.36
CA SER A 36 -0.05 9.62 3.68
C SER A 36 0.94 9.75 2.54
N ALA A 37 0.47 9.64 1.30
CA ALA A 37 1.21 10.22 0.19
C ALA A 37 1.42 11.70 0.51
N SER A 38 2.65 12.19 0.34
CA SER A 38 2.98 13.60 0.44
C SER A 38 2.26 14.37 -0.67
N THR A 39 1.32 15.24 -0.33
CA THR A 39 0.92 16.31 -1.26
C THR A 39 2.00 17.40 -1.25
N PRO A 40 2.40 17.97 -2.40
CA PRO A 40 3.43 19.01 -2.46
C PRO A 40 3.09 20.30 -1.72
N ASP A 41 1.83 20.53 -1.33
CA ASP A 41 1.42 21.73 -0.63
C ASP A 41 0.77 21.38 0.71
N GLY A 42 1.52 21.63 1.79
CA GLY A 42 1.14 21.34 3.17
C GLY A 42 0.04 22.25 3.71
N VAL A 43 -1.22 21.93 3.39
CA VAL A 43 -2.38 22.53 4.06
C VAL A 43 -3.25 21.42 4.64
N ALA A 44 -3.08 21.17 5.94
CA ALA A 44 -3.98 20.31 6.70
C ALA A 44 -5.37 20.96 6.78
N ALA A 45 -6.40 20.24 6.34
CA ALA A 45 -7.78 20.66 6.54
C ALA A 45 -8.18 20.47 8.02
N ASP A 46 -8.66 21.56 8.62
CA ASP A 46 -9.18 21.67 9.98
C ASP A 46 -10.45 20.81 10.15
N ALA A 47 -10.42 19.85 11.08
CA ALA A 47 -11.56 19.01 11.42
C ALA A 47 -12.34 19.61 12.59
N GLY A 48 -13.34 20.43 12.24
CA GLY A 48 -14.33 20.96 13.18
C GLY A 48 -15.30 19.89 13.70
N VAL A 49 -15.57 19.99 15.00
CA VAL A 49 -16.35 19.10 15.88
C VAL A 49 -17.86 19.04 15.53
N GLY A 50 -18.48 17.85 15.59
CA GLY A 50 -19.94 17.67 15.58
C GLY A 50 -20.38 16.21 15.81
N GLY A 51 -21.00 15.93 16.96
CA GLY A 51 -21.17 14.59 17.54
C GLY A 51 -22.13 13.60 16.86
N ALA A 52 -21.72 12.33 16.90
CA ALA A 52 -22.53 11.10 17.03
C ALA A 52 -21.59 10.00 17.59
N PRO A 53 -22.05 8.98 18.33
CA PRO A 53 -21.18 8.01 18.98
C PRO A 53 -20.39 7.22 17.92
N MET A 54 -19.09 7.51 17.81
CA MET A 54 -18.20 6.78 16.92
C MET A 54 -17.99 5.37 17.47
N ALA A 55 -18.60 4.38 16.83
CA ALA A 55 -18.06 3.03 16.86
C ALA A 55 -16.66 3.10 16.23
N LEU A 56 -15.62 2.80 17.01
CA LEU A 56 -14.23 2.71 16.56
C LEU A 56 -14.10 1.66 15.44
N ALA A 57 -14.14 2.08 14.18
CA ALA A 57 -13.84 1.26 13.02
C ALA A 57 -12.47 1.68 12.45
N LEU A 58 -11.48 0.79 12.52
CA LEU A 58 -10.17 0.99 11.90
C LEU A 58 -10.21 0.43 10.47
N SER A 59 -9.97 1.27 9.46
CA SER A 59 -9.79 0.82 8.07
C SER A 59 -8.38 0.28 7.88
N VAL A 60 -8.26 -1.00 7.51
CA VAL A 60 -6.97 -1.64 7.18
C VAL A 60 -6.92 -1.98 5.69
N ARG A 61 -5.71 -2.03 5.14
CA ARG A 61 -5.51 -2.51 3.76
C ARG A 61 -5.82 -3.99 3.64
N LYS A 62 -6.03 -4.44 2.41
CA LYS A 62 -6.37 -5.83 2.09
C LYS A 62 -5.25 -6.53 1.30
N MET A 63 -4.02 -6.07 1.44
CA MET A 63 -2.89 -6.59 0.65
C MET A 63 -2.39 -7.91 1.23
N TRP A 64 -1.94 -8.81 0.36
CA TRP A 64 -1.17 -9.99 0.76
C TRP A 64 0.24 -9.58 1.20
N ALA A 65 0.98 -10.49 1.84
CA ALA A 65 2.41 -10.25 2.06
C ALA A 65 3.18 -10.36 0.72
N ALA A 66 4.16 -9.49 0.47
CA ALA A 66 5.05 -9.65 -0.68
C ALA A 66 5.85 -10.96 -0.58
N GLY A 67 6.00 -11.66 -1.70
CA GLY A 67 6.56 -13.00 -1.83
C GLY A 67 5.54 -14.13 -1.62
N ARG A 68 4.27 -13.81 -1.36
CA ARG A 68 3.24 -14.82 -1.07
C ARG A 68 2.90 -15.64 -2.32
N THR A 69 2.88 -16.96 -2.15
CA THR A 69 2.28 -17.92 -3.10
C THR A 69 0.83 -18.21 -2.71
N LEU A 70 -0.11 -17.70 -3.49
CA LEU A 70 -1.55 -17.88 -3.32
C LEU A 70 -2.02 -19.13 -4.05
N ARG A 71 -2.67 -20.04 -3.34
CA ARG A 71 -3.27 -21.22 -3.96
C ARG A 71 -4.58 -20.82 -4.63
N VAL A 72 -4.73 -21.25 -5.88
CA VAL A 72 -5.89 -20.96 -6.72
C VAL A 72 -6.55 -22.27 -7.12
N SER A 73 -7.81 -22.46 -6.74
CA SER A 73 -8.64 -23.58 -7.18
C SER A 73 -9.59 -23.11 -8.29
N LEU A 74 -9.63 -23.83 -9.40
CA LEU A 74 -10.54 -23.57 -10.53
C LEU A 74 -11.68 -24.58 -10.50
N ARG A 75 -12.88 -24.15 -10.10
CA ARG A 75 -14.07 -24.97 -9.92
C ARG A 75 -14.93 -24.96 -11.18
N GLY A 76 -14.68 -25.91 -12.07
CA GLY A 76 -15.33 -26.01 -13.37
C GLY A 76 -14.53 -25.35 -14.49
N GLY A 77 -15.21 -24.98 -15.58
CA GLY A 77 -14.58 -24.49 -16.81
C GLY A 77 -13.96 -25.61 -17.65
N SER A 78 -13.89 -25.41 -18.96
CA SER A 78 -13.16 -26.31 -19.86
C SER A 78 -11.65 -26.20 -19.65
N GLU A 79 -10.88 -27.17 -20.14
CA GLU A 79 -9.42 -27.09 -20.09
C GLU A 79 -8.88 -25.85 -20.82
N THR A 80 -9.49 -25.48 -21.95
CA THR A 80 -9.15 -24.28 -22.72
C THR A 80 -9.33 -23.01 -21.87
N VAL A 81 -10.50 -22.85 -21.25
CA VAL A 81 -10.80 -21.69 -20.39
C VAL A 81 -9.86 -21.65 -19.19
N ARG A 82 -9.67 -22.78 -18.50
CA ARG A 82 -8.77 -22.88 -17.34
C ARG A 82 -7.33 -22.53 -17.71
N SER A 83 -6.85 -22.99 -18.86
CA SER A 83 -5.51 -22.67 -19.37
C SER A 83 -5.32 -21.18 -19.63
N LYS A 84 -6.32 -20.52 -20.25
CA LYS A 84 -6.30 -19.07 -20.49
C LYS A 84 -6.33 -18.26 -19.20
N VAL A 85 -7.16 -18.66 -18.23
CA VAL A 85 -7.18 -18.02 -16.90
C VAL A 85 -5.81 -18.13 -16.23
N LYS A 86 -5.19 -19.33 -16.23
CA LYS A 86 -3.85 -19.54 -15.67
C LYS A 86 -2.81 -18.65 -16.35
N GLN A 87 -2.84 -18.59 -17.67
CA GLN A 87 -1.93 -17.80 -18.48
C GLN A 87 -2.00 -16.31 -18.11
N PHE A 88 -3.19 -15.72 -18.11
CA PHE A 88 -3.34 -14.28 -17.91
C PHE A 88 -3.24 -13.86 -16.44
N ALA A 89 -3.65 -14.70 -15.49
CA ALA A 89 -3.44 -14.45 -14.07
C ALA A 89 -1.94 -14.27 -13.73
N ALA A 90 -1.07 -15.08 -14.35
CA ALA A 90 0.38 -15.02 -14.14
C ALA A 90 1.03 -13.71 -14.62
N THR A 91 0.31 -12.86 -15.37
CA THR A 91 0.81 -11.53 -15.79
C THR A 91 1.19 -10.66 -14.59
N TRP A 92 0.38 -10.69 -13.51
CA TRP A 92 0.68 -9.94 -12.29
C TRP A 92 2.02 -10.35 -11.66
N SER A 93 2.32 -11.65 -11.64
CA SER A 93 3.56 -12.19 -11.06
C SER A 93 4.84 -11.75 -11.77
N GLN A 94 4.75 -11.14 -12.95
CA GLN A 94 5.90 -10.57 -13.67
C GLN A 94 6.29 -9.18 -13.13
N HIS A 95 5.35 -8.50 -12.46
CA HIS A 95 5.48 -7.10 -12.04
C HIS A 95 5.28 -6.92 -10.52
N ALA A 96 4.66 -7.89 -9.88
CA ALA A 96 4.40 -7.96 -8.46
C ALA A 96 5.05 -9.22 -7.88
N ASN A 97 5.68 -9.09 -6.72
CA ASN A 97 6.17 -10.22 -5.93
C ASN A 97 5.00 -10.95 -5.25
N ILE A 98 4.13 -11.57 -6.05
CA ILE A 98 3.02 -12.44 -5.67
C ILE A 98 2.97 -13.56 -6.69
N HIS A 99 2.74 -14.79 -6.24
CA HIS A 99 2.73 -15.97 -7.09
C HIS A 99 1.38 -16.68 -7.00
N PHE A 100 0.93 -17.27 -8.10
CA PHE A 100 -0.27 -18.09 -8.14
C PHE A 100 0.09 -19.55 -8.34
N GLU A 101 -0.28 -20.40 -7.39
CA GLU A 101 -0.15 -21.85 -7.47
C GLU A 101 -1.52 -22.45 -7.73
N PHE A 102 -1.73 -22.98 -8.94
CA PHE A 102 -3.01 -23.60 -9.29
C PHE A 102 -3.05 -25.04 -8.76
N VAL A 103 -3.97 -25.30 -7.84
CA VAL A 103 -4.09 -26.57 -7.13
C VAL A 103 -5.40 -27.27 -7.47
N ASP A 104 -5.36 -28.61 -7.52
CA ASP A 104 -6.56 -29.43 -7.71
C ASP A 104 -7.28 -29.74 -6.38
N GLN A 105 -6.59 -29.59 -5.24
CA GLN A 105 -7.11 -29.88 -3.90
C GLN A 105 -7.17 -28.61 -3.03
N GLU A 106 -8.26 -28.50 -2.28
CA GLU A 106 -8.48 -27.47 -1.28
C GLU A 106 -7.77 -27.79 0.05
N PRO A 107 -7.53 -26.79 0.93
CA PRO A 107 -7.99 -25.39 0.84
C PRO A 107 -7.16 -24.54 -0.12
N ALA A 108 -7.84 -23.60 -0.79
CA ALA A 108 -7.23 -22.57 -1.64
C ALA A 108 -7.70 -21.17 -1.19
N GLU A 109 -6.78 -20.20 -1.16
CA GLU A 109 -7.12 -18.82 -0.81
C GLU A 109 -8.08 -18.21 -1.85
N ILE A 110 -7.79 -18.43 -3.14
CA ILE A 110 -8.61 -17.97 -4.25
C ILE A 110 -9.36 -19.17 -4.84
N ARG A 111 -10.69 -19.07 -4.96
CA ARG A 111 -11.57 -20.13 -5.45
C ARG A 111 -12.42 -19.57 -6.59
N VAL A 112 -12.08 -19.93 -7.82
CA VAL A 112 -12.67 -19.38 -9.04
C VAL A 112 -13.80 -20.27 -9.52
N ALA A 113 -15.01 -19.71 -9.63
CA ALA A 113 -16.15 -20.32 -10.30
C ALA A 113 -16.26 -19.86 -11.77
N PHE A 114 -17.03 -20.62 -12.54
CA PHE A 114 -17.34 -20.34 -13.95
C PHE A 114 -18.86 -20.37 -14.18
N ASP A 115 -19.59 -19.71 -13.27
CA ASP A 115 -21.04 -19.63 -13.36
C ASP A 115 -21.42 -18.68 -14.48
N MET A 116 -21.97 -19.21 -15.58
CA MET A 116 -22.33 -18.47 -16.81
C MET A 116 -23.57 -17.57 -16.63
N ASN A 117 -23.52 -16.68 -15.64
CA ASN A 117 -24.59 -15.77 -15.25
C ASN A 117 -24.41 -14.35 -15.82
N GLY A 118 -23.40 -14.14 -16.67
CA GLY A 118 -23.09 -12.83 -17.26
C GLY A 118 -22.38 -11.86 -16.32
N SER A 119 -21.93 -12.30 -15.14
CA SER A 119 -21.24 -11.49 -14.13
C SER A 119 -19.87 -12.08 -13.80
N SER A 120 -18.82 -11.27 -13.92
CA SER A 120 -17.49 -11.60 -13.41
C SER A 120 -17.20 -10.71 -12.21
N TRP A 121 -16.56 -11.28 -11.19
CA TRP A 121 -16.29 -10.57 -9.96
C TRP A 121 -15.19 -11.25 -9.16
N SER A 122 -14.60 -10.50 -8.24
CA SER A 122 -13.69 -11.01 -7.21
C SER A 122 -13.88 -10.26 -5.90
N TYR A 123 -13.67 -10.96 -4.79
CA TYR A 123 -13.38 -10.28 -3.52
C TYR A 123 -12.01 -9.62 -3.58
N VAL A 124 -11.84 -8.56 -2.79
CA VAL A 124 -10.61 -7.76 -2.80
C VAL A 124 -9.58 -8.30 -1.80
N GLY A 125 -8.46 -8.79 -2.33
CA GLY A 125 -7.28 -9.14 -1.54
C GLY A 125 -7.56 -10.17 -0.43
N THR A 126 -7.13 -9.85 0.79
CA THR A 126 -7.27 -10.75 1.95
C THR A 126 -8.72 -11.01 2.38
N ASP A 127 -9.72 -10.31 1.82
CA ASP A 127 -11.12 -10.64 2.07
C ASP A 127 -11.43 -12.10 1.65
N CYS A 128 -10.72 -12.63 0.64
CA CYS A 128 -10.81 -14.02 0.20
C CYS A 128 -10.61 -15.04 1.35
N LEU A 129 -9.83 -14.69 2.38
CA LEU A 129 -9.57 -15.54 3.55
C LEU A 129 -10.79 -15.69 4.49
N THR A 130 -11.77 -14.81 4.36
CA THR A 130 -12.94 -14.77 5.25
C THR A 130 -14.18 -15.43 4.65
N ILE A 131 -14.13 -15.74 3.35
CA ILE A 131 -15.21 -16.39 2.61
C ILE A 131 -15.24 -17.87 2.98
N ALA A 132 -16.43 -18.40 3.23
CA ALA A 132 -16.60 -19.80 3.59
C ALA A 132 -15.96 -20.72 2.53
N ALA A 133 -15.37 -21.83 2.99
CA ALA A 133 -14.64 -22.73 2.11
C ALA A 133 -15.49 -23.27 0.96
N ALA A 134 -16.80 -23.47 1.17
CA ALA A 134 -17.73 -23.93 0.14
C ALA A 134 -17.98 -22.88 -0.97
N ASP A 135 -17.82 -21.59 -0.67
CA ASP A 135 -18.20 -20.50 -1.58
C ASP A 135 -17.01 -20.04 -2.43
N PRO A 136 -17.24 -19.64 -3.69
CA PRO A 136 -16.21 -19.05 -4.53
C PRO A 136 -15.80 -17.67 -4.01
N THR A 137 -14.55 -17.30 -4.27
CA THR A 137 -14.03 -15.94 -4.00
C THR A 137 -13.91 -15.09 -5.26
N MET A 138 -14.13 -15.70 -6.43
CA MET A 138 -14.07 -15.08 -7.74
C MET A 138 -14.99 -15.87 -8.70
N ASN A 139 -15.57 -15.20 -9.70
CA ASN A 139 -16.32 -15.83 -10.79
C ASN A 139 -15.95 -15.24 -12.14
N PHE A 140 -15.92 -16.08 -13.18
CA PHE A 140 -15.92 -15.64 -14.58
C PHE A 140 -17.24 -16.02 -15.26
N GLY A 141 -18.03 -15.00 -15.63
CA GLY A 141 -19.43 -15.18 -15.99
C GLY A 141 -19.76 -15.43 -17.46
N TRP A 142 -18.77 -15.39 -18.35
CA TRP A 142 -19.00 -15.43 -19.81
C TRP A 142 -17.88 -16.08 -20.63
N PHE A 143 -16.88 -16.68 -20.00
CA PHE A 143 -15.78 -17.34 -20.72
C PHE A 143 -16.22 -18.66 -21.35
N THR A 144 -15.87 -18.83 -22.62
CA THR A 144 -16.11 -20.05 -23.41
C THR A 144 -14.87 -20.42 -24.21
N ASP A 145 -14.86 -21.59 -24.83
CA ASP A 145 -13.73 -22.06 -25.66
C ASP A 145 -13.44 -21.18 -26.89
N VAL A 146 -14.39 -20.31 -27.26
CA VAL A 146 -14.27 -19.40 -28.41
C VAL A 146 -14.09 -17.94 -27.99
N THR A 147 -13.96 -17.66 -26.69
CA THR A 147 -13.65 -16.31 -26.19
C THR A 147 -12.27 -15.87 -26.74
N PRO A 148 -12.16 -14.66 -27.31
CA PRO A 148 -10.88 -14.19 -27.84
C PRO A 148 -9.87 -13.88 -26.73
N ASP A 149 -8.58 -13.98 -27.07
CA ASP A 149 -7.48 -13.77 -26.11
C ASP A 149 -7.52 -12.39 -25.45
N ASP A 150 -7.92 -11.35 -26.18
CA ASP A 150 -8.05 -10.00 -25.63
C ASP A 150 -9.08 -9.91 -24.50
N GLU A 151 -10.18 -10.67 -24.61
CA GLU A 151 -11.23 -10.71 -23.60
C GLU A 151 -10.81 -11.58 -22.40
N PHE A 152 -10.08 -12.68 -22.64
CA PHE A 152 -9.45 -13.44 -21.57
C PHE A 152 -8.43 -12.59 -20.82
N SER A 153 -7.57 -11.87 -21.53
CA SER A 153 -6.56 -10.96 -20.98
C SER A 153 -7.21 -9.89 -20.12
N ARG A 154 -8.14 -9.12 -20.71
CA ARG A 154 -8.85 -8.04 -20.04
C ARG A 154 -9.47 -8.49 -18.73
N THR A 155 -10.38 -9.46 -18.81
CA THR A 155 -11.21 -9.84 -17.67
C THR A 155 -10.42 -10.65 -16.65
N THR A 156 -9.51 -11.54 -17.07
CA THR A 156 -8.71 -12.30 -16.11
C THR A 156 -7.74 -11.41 -15.35
N ILE A 157 -7.01 -10.52 -16.03
CA ILE A 157 -6.05 -9.63 -15.36
C ILE A 157 -6.81 -8.69 -14.40
N HIS A 158 -7.97 -8.18 -14.80
CA HIS A 158 -8.82 -7.33 -13.95
C HIS A 158 -9.26 -8.05 -12.66
N GLU A 159 -9.89 -9.23 -12.77
CA GLU A 159 -10.37 -9.96 -11.59
C GLU A 159 -9.23 -10.41 -10.67
N PHE A 160 -8.10 -10.84 -11.24
CA PHE A 160 -6.92 -11.14 -10.43
C PHE A 160 -6.28 -9.89 -9.82
N GLY A 161 -6.48 -8.71 -10.42
CA GLY A 161 -6.14 -7.42 -9.83
C GLY A 161 -6.89 -7.19 -8.52
N HIS A 162 -8.20 -7.41 -8.51
CA HIS A 162 -9.00 -7.41 -7.29
C HIS A 162 -8.52 -8.45 -6.29
N ALA A 163 -8.26 -9.68 -6.72
CA ALA A 163 -7.79 -10.74 -5.84
C ALA A 163 -6.44 -10.42 -5.16
N ILE A 164 -5.63 -9.52 -5.73
CA ILE A 164 -4.40 -9.01 -5.09
C ILE A 164 -4.54 -7.63 -4.44
N GLY A 165 -5.77 -7.14 -4.28
CA GLY A 165 -6.07 -5.93 -3.50
C GLY A 165 -6.23 -4.65 -4.32
N CYS A 166 -6.23 -4.70 -5.65
CA CYS A 166 -6.54 -3.54 -6.48
C CYS A 166 -8.05 -3.25 -6.42
N ILE A 167 -8.40 -1.98 -6.54
CA ILE A 167 -9.78 -1.51 -6.65
C ILE A 167 -9.98 -0.84 -8.02
N HIS A 168 -11.21 -0.55 -8.40
CA HIS A 168 -11.47 0.18 -9.65
C HIS A 168 -10.83 1.58 -9.65
N GLU A 169 -10.22 1.92 -10.79
CA GLU A 169 -9.43 3.15 -10.97
C GLU A 169 -10.32 4.42 -10.93
N HIS A 170 -11.54 4.37 -11.48
CA HIS A 170 -12.52 5.46 -11.44
C HIS A 170 -13.06 5.75 -10.03
N GLN A 171 -12.92 4.81 -9.10
CA GLN A 171 -13.36 4.96 -7.71
C GLN A 171 -12.24 5.54 -6.83
N GLN A 172 -11.03 5.72 -7.34
CA GLN A 172 -9.92 6.21 -6.53
C GLN A 172 -10.17 7.67 -6.06
N PRO A 173 -9.53 8.10 -4.95
CA PRO A 173 -9.72 9.44 -4.38
C PRO A 173 -9.41 10.60 -5.34
N ASN A 174 -8.52 10.38 -6.31
CA ASN A 174 -8.08 11.39 -7.28
C ASN A 174 -8.90 11.41 -8.58
N ALA A 175 -9.82 10.47 -8.79
CA ALA A 175 -10.65 10.45 -9.99
C ALA A 175 -11.68 11.59 -9.96
N ARG A 176 -11.76 12.36 -11.05
CA ARG A 176 -12.75 13.43 -11.21
C ARG A 176 -13.50 13.26 -12.53
N ILE A 177 -14.43 12.32 -12.55
CA ILE A 177 -15.26 12.01 -13.73
C ILE A 177 -16.61 12.74 -13.61
N ASN A 178 -16.95 13.51 -14.64
CA ASN A 178 -18.19 14.30 -14.70
C ASN A 178 -19.36 13.44 -15.20
N TRP A 179 -19.77 12.45 -14.41
CA TRP A 179 -20.81 11.48 -14.74
C TRP A 179 -22.16 12.11 -15.11
N ASP A 180 -22.74 11.69 -16.23
CA ASP A 180 -24.20 11.81 -16.47
C ASP A 180 -24.90 10.67 -15.72
N ARG A 181 -25.20 10.92 -14.44
CA ARG A 181 -25.75 9.89 -13.56
C ARG A 181 -27.06 9.30 -14.09
N ASN A 182 -27.91 10.09 -14.74
CA ASN A 182 -29.19 9.60 -15.26
C ASN A 182 -28.98 8.67 -16.44
N PHE A 183 -28.08 9.03 -17.36
CA PHE A 183 -27.71 8.15 -18.46
C PHE A 183 -27.14 6.82 -17.94
N VAL A 184 -26.19 6.90 -17.01
CA VAL A 184 -25.52 5.72 -16.44
C VAL A 184 -26.50 4.81 -15.69
N TYR A 185 -27.40 5.34 -14.85
CA TYR A 185 -28.42 4.51 -14.21
C TYR A 185 -29.30 3.78 -15.22
N ASN A 186 -29.79 4.50 -16.24
CA ASN A 186 -30.64 3.90 -17.28
C ASN A 186 -29.88 2.83 -18.06
N TYR A 187 -28.61 3.10 -18.37
CA TYR A 187 -27.75 2.18 -19.07
C TYR A 187 -27.62 0.83 -18.33
N TYR A 188 -27.20 0.86 -17.07
CA TYR A 188 -26.98 -0.36 -16.29
C TYR A 188 -28.28 -1.06 -15.90
N ALA A 189 -29.38 -0.33 -15.72
CA ALA A 189 -30.69 -0.92 -15.51
C ALA A 189 -31.15 -1.74 -16.74
N VAL A 190 -30.92 -1.23 -17.95
CA VAL A 190 -31.33 -1.89 -19.20
C VAL A 190 -30.38 -3.03 -19.59
N ASN A 191 -29.07 -2.83 -19.47
CA ASN A 191 -28.07 -3.77 -20.02
C ASN A 191 -27.61 -4.82 -19.00
N SER A 192 -27.67 -4.53 -17.71
CA SER A 192 -27.14 -5.39 -16.64
C SER A 192 -28.17 -5.71 -15.55
N GLY A 193 -29.37 -5.12 -15.63
CA GLY A 193 -30.41 -5.28 -14.62
C GLY A 193 -30.05 -4.69 -13.25
N TRP A 194 -29.05 -3.81 -13.18
CA TRP A 194 -28.58 -3.26 -11.91
C TRP A 194 -29.57 -2.26 -11.32
N SER A 195 -29.76 -2.37 -10.01
CA SER A 195 -30.45 -1.35 -9.22
C SER A 195 -29.60 -0.07 -9.13
N ARG A 196 -30.25 1.07 -8.84
CA ARG A 196 -29.55 2.33 -8.61
C ARG A 196 -28.51 2.21 -7.48
N ALA A 197 -28.83 1.48 -6.41
CA ALA A 197 -27.90 1.25 -5.30
C ALA A 197 -26.63 0.48 -5.74
N GLN A 198 -26.76 -0.46 -6.67
CA GLN A 198 -25.60 -1.16 -7.24
C GLN A 198 -24.77 -0.22 -8.12
N VAL A 199 -25.40 0.60 -8.95
CA VAL A 199 -24.69 1.62 -9.75
C VAL A 199 -23.98 2.63 -8.82
N ASP A 200 -24.63 3.05 -7.74
CA ASP A 200 -24.03 3.93 -6.75
C ASP A 200 -22.77 3.33 -6.13
N SER A 201 -22.80 2.05 -5.73
CA SER A 201 -21.65 1.41 -5.07
C SER A 201 -20.54 0.96 -6.03
N GLN A 202 -20.89 0.54 -7.25
CA GLN A 202 -19.94 -0.04 -8.21
C GLN A 202 -19.38 1.00 -9.19
N VAL A 203 -20.14 2.06 -9.50
CA VAL A 203 -19.76 3.05 -10.53
C VAL A 203 -19.44 4.41 -9.89
N PHE A 204 -20.28 4.90 -8.98
CA PHE A 204 -20.15 6.28 -8.49
C PHE A 204 -19.42 6.42 -7.15
N ALA A 205 -19.35 5.37 -6.34
CA ALA A 205 -18.71 5.45 -5.04
C ALA A 205 -17.23 5.79 -5.24
N GLN A 206 -16.77 6.80 -4.54
CA GLN A 206 -15.37 7.18 -4.47
C GLN A 206 -14.81 6.81 -3.11
N TYR A 207 -13.62 6.22 -3.12
CA TYR A 207 -12.84 6.02 -1.92
C TYR A 207 -12.23 7.32 -1.47
N ASP A 208 -12.12 7.46 -0.16
CA ASP A 208 -11.36 8.52 0.48
C ASP A 208 -9.99 7.95 0.91
N ALA A 209 -8.92 8.64 0.55
CA ALA A 209 -7.54 8.16 0.78
C ALA A 209 -7.26 7.92 2.28
N VAL A 210 -7.85 8.74 3.15
CA VAL A 210 -7.61 8.75 4.59
C VAL A 210 -8.56 7.79 5.30
N ARG A 211 -9.87 7.94 5.05
CA ARG A 211 -10.92 7.12 5.67
C ARG A 211 -10.80 5.66 5.26
N ASP A 212 -10.48 5.39 4.00
CA ASP A 212 -10.50 4.03 3.43
C ASP A 212 -9.09 3.42 3.30
N ASN A 213 -8.03 4.16 3.73
CA ASN A 213 -6.62 3.76 3.66
C ASN A 213 -6.19 3.28 2.26
N ILE A 214 -6.63 4.02 1.23
CA ILE A 214 -6.36 3.71 -0.17
C ILE A 214 -5.11 4.45 -0.65
N GLN A 215 -4.12 3.69 -1.14
CA GLN A 215 -3.06 4.24 -1.96
C GLN A 215 -3.50 4.24 -3.41
N SER A 216 -3.29 5.37 -4.08
CA SER A 216 -3.65 5.57 -5.48
C SER A 216 -2.61 6.46 -6.15
N THR A 217 -2.58 6.42 -7.48
CA THR A 217 -1.72 7.29 -8.29
C THR A 217 -2.51 8.49 -8.81
N VAL A 218 -2.05 9.12 -9.89
CA VAL A 218 -2.90 10.03 -10.66
C VAL A 218 -3.81 9.17 -11.53
N PHE A 219 -5.08 9.56 -11.66
CA PHE A 219 -6.06 8.83 -12.46
C PHE A 219 -5.52 8.42 -13.84
N ASP A 220 -5.54 7.11 -14.11
CA ASP A 220 -5.08 6.50 -15.35
C ASP A 220 -6.24 5.86 -16.12
N GLY A 221 -6.77 6.57 -17.11
CA GLY A 221 -7.79 6.03 -18.01
C GLY A 221 -7.34 4.82 -18.85
N THR A 222 -6.05 4.45 -18.82
CA THR A 222 -5.52 3.26 -19.49
C THR A 222 -5.29 2.07 -18.54
N SER A 223 -5.58 2.22 -17.25
CA SER A 223 -5.45 1.15 -16.26
C SER A 223 -6.33 -0.05 -16.62
N ILE A 224 -5.81 -1.27 -16.38
CA ILE A 224 -6.61 -2.49 -16.49
C ILE A 224 -7.78 -2.50 -15.49
N MET A 225 -7.69 -1.72 -14.41
CA MET A 225 -8.71 -1.61 -13.36
C MET A 225 -9.76 -0.53 -13.68
N GLU A 226 -9.60 0.20 -14.78
CA GLU A 226 -10.56 1.23 -15.20
C GLU A 226 -11.75 0.61 -15.92
N TYR A 227 -12.96 1.00 -15.53
CA TYR A 227 -14.16 0.61 -16.27
C TYR A 227 -14.21 1.34 -17.60
N PRO A 228 -14.70 0.70 -18.68
CA PRO A 228 -15.01 1.43 -19.89
C PRO A 228 -16.01 2.55 -19.55
N ILE A 229 -15.75 3.73 -20.09
CA ILE A 229 -16.63 4.90 -20.00
C ILE A 229 -17.09 5.20 -21.43
N PRO A 230 -18.20 4.59 -21.90
CA PRO A 230 -18.70 4.79 -23.25
C PRO A 230 -19.16 6.23 -23.49
N PRO A 231 -19.28 6.65 -24.77
CA PRO A 231 -19.92 7.92 -25.11
C PRO A 231 -21.30 8.06 -24.45
N GLY A 232 -21.53 9.20 -23.81
CA GLY A 232 -22.78 9.52 -23.10
C GLY A 232 -22.77 9.25 -21.60
N PHE A 233 -21.75 8.55 -21.06
CA PHE A 233 -21.61 8.36 -19.61
C PHE A 233 -21.18 9.63 -18.87
N THR A 234 -20.66 10.62 -19.59
CA THR A 234 -20.11 11.86 -19.05
C THR A 234 -20.76 13.06 -19.70
N THR A 235 -20.81 14.15 -18.95
CA THR A 235 -21.40 15.44 -19.38
C THR A 235 -20.45 16.31 -20.20
N ASP A 236 -19.15 16.00 -20.17
CA ASP A 236 -18.08 16.72 -20.86
C ASP A 236 -17.50 15.95 -22.06
N GLY A 237 -18.02 14.76 -22.35
CA GLY A 237 -17.57 13.92 -23.46
C GLY A 237 -16.30 13.12 -23.18
N PHE A 238 -15.83 13.07 -21.92
CA PHE A 238 -14.76 12.17 -21.51
C PHE A 238 -15.18 10.70 -21.71
N THR A 239 -14.33 9.90 -22.35
CA THR A 239 -14.59 8.48 -22.61
C THR A 239 -13.34 7.64 -22.37
N VAL A 240 -13.54 6.41 -21.93
CA VAL A 240 -12.49 5.41 -21.76
C VAL A 240 -12.88 4.16 -22.54
N GLY A 241 -11.93 3.68 -23.36
CA GLY A 241 -12.10 2.45 -24.14
C GLY A 241 -11.89 1.18 -23.31
N TRP A 242 -11.72 0.06 -23.99
CA TRP A 242 -11.33 -1.19 -23.34
C TRP A 242 -9.81 -1.26 -23.17
N ASN A 243 -9.36 -1.45 -21.93
CA ASN A 243 -7.97 -1.71 -21.60
C ASN A 243 -7.79 -3.22 -21.46
N ASN A 244 -6.99 -3.85 -22.33
CA ASN A 244 -6.86 -5.31 -22.36
C ASN A 244 -5.54 -5.82 -21.76
N HIS A 245 -4.67 -4.90 -21.31
CA HIS A 245 -3.35 -5.19 -20.75
C HIS A 245 -3.06 -4.21 -19.60
N LEU A 246 -2.08 -4.54 -18.75
CA LEU A 246 -1.59 -3.64 -17.72
C LEU A 246 -1.00 -2.37 -18.33
N SER A 247 -1.36 -1.21 -17.77
CA SER A 247 -0.73 0.06 -18.09
C SER A 247 0.67 0.17 -17.46
N ALA A 248 1.45 1.15 -17.88
CA ALA A 248 2.73 1.44 -17.24
C ALA A 248 2.57 1.83 -15.76
N ASN A 249 1.47 2.52 -15.43
CA ASN A 249 1.15 2.91 -14.06
C ASN A 249 0.71 1.70 -13.24
N ASP A 250 -0.08 0.78 -13.79
CA ASP A 250 -0.44 -0.48 -13.13
C ASP A 250 0.81 -1.25 -12.71
N ILE A 251 1.75 -1.42 -13.66
CA ILE A 251 3.02 -2.13 -13.46
C ILE A 251 3.86 -1.45 -12.38
N GLN A 252 4.03 -0.13 -12.47
CA GLN A 252 4.83 0.62 -11.50
C GLN A 252 4.20 0.56 -10.11
N PHE A 253 2.90 0.84 -10.01
CA PHE A 253 2.17 0.87 -8.75
C PHE A 253 2.20 -0.49 -8.06
N ILE A 254 1.85 -1.57 -8.78
CA ILE A 254 1.82 -2.90 -8.18
C ILE A 254 3.20 -3.38 -7.73
N GLY A 255 4.26 -3.00 -8.45
CA GLY A 255 5.64 -3.29 -8.06
C GLY A 255 6.06 -2.57 -6.77
N THR A 256 5.47 -1.41 -6.45
CA THR A 256 5.68 -0.76 -5.14
C THR A 256 4.90 -1.42 -4.01
N MET A 257 3.72 -1.97 -4.32
CA MET A 257 2.88 -2.66 -3.35
C MET A 257 3.41 -4.05 -3.00
N TYR A 258 3.94 -4.75 -4.00
CA TYR A 258 4.55 -6.08 -3.90
C TYR A 258 5.98 -6.04 -4.44
N PRO A 259 6.93 -5.40 -3.73
CA PRO A 259 8.29 -5.29 -4.20
C PRO A 259 8.97 -6.66 -4.27
N PHE A 260 9.65 -6.92 -5.38
CA PHE A 260 10.59 -8.04 -5.45
C PHE A 260 11.75 -7.82 -4.47
N PRO A 261 12.27 -8.88 -3.83
CA PRO A 261 13.46 -8.74 -3.01
C PRO A 261 14.58 -8.16 -3.87
N PRO A 262 15.34 -7.17 -3.36
CA PRO A 262 16.42 -6.58 -4.13
C PRO A 262 17.46 -7.66 -4.46
N THR A 263 17.74 -7.87 -5.75
CA THR A 263 18.64 -8.93 -6.22
C THR A 263 20.12 -8.52 -6.28
N SER A 264 20.45 -7.26 -5.93
CA SER A 264 21.84 -6.77 -5.97
C SER A 264 22.41 -6.53 -4.58
N LEU A 265 23.65 -7.00 -4.38
CA LEU A 265 24.47 -6.68 -3.21
C LEU A 265 24.70 -5.15 -3.04
N THR A 266 24.58 -4.40 -4.13
CA THR A 266 24.70 -2.92 -4.15
C THR A 266 23.37 -2.19 -3.98
N SER A 267 22.24 -2.91 -3.91
CA SER A 267 20.95 -2.27 -3.68
C SER A 267 20.90 -1.69 -2.26
N LEU A 268 20.38 -0.47 -2.18
CA LEU A 268 19.90 0.10 -0.93
C LEU A 268 18.69 -0.71 -0.46
N GLU A 269 18.62 -0.97 0.84
CA GLU A 269 17.40 -1.52 1.45
C GLU A 269 16.86 -0.51 2.46
N THR A 270 15.56 -0.25 2.42
CA THR A 270 14.89 0.68 3.33
C THR A 270 13.72 0.04 4.04
N GLY A 271 13.36 0.58 5.18
CA GLY A 271 12.09 0.26 5.84
C GLY A 271 11.81 1.17 7.01
N SER A 272 10.91 0.74 7.88
CA SER A 272 10.53 1.49 9.07
C SER A 272 10.48 0.58 10.29
N PHE A 273 10.71 1.17 11.47
CA PHE A 273 10.50 0.54 12.76
C PHE A 273 9.68 1.48 13.64
N ASN A 274 8.79 0.93 14.46
CA ASN A 274 8.02 1.69 15.43
C ASN A 274 8.00 0.93 16.77
N THR A 275 8.15 1.64 17.88
CA THR A 275 8.12 1.04 19.22
C THR A 275 6.85 0.25 19.51
N MET A 276 5.74 0.59 18.83
CA MET A 276 4.47 -0.13 18.92
C MET A 276 4.53 -1.57 18.40
N SER A 277 5.56 -1.94 17.62
CA SER A 277 5.76 -3.31 17.16
C SER A 277 6.36 -4.23 18.25
N ILE A 278 6.90 -3.66 19.33
CA ILE A 278 7.52 -4.41 20.44
C ILE A 278 6.81 -4.24 21.78
N ARG A 279 5.96 -3.21 21.90
CA ARG A 279 5.12 -2.97 23.09
C ARG A 279 3.91 -2.11 22.75
N SER A 280 2.85 -2.22 23.54
CA SER A 280 1.71 -1.30 23.45
C SER A 280 2.08 0.13 23.87
N TRP A 281 1.40 1.13 23.30
CA TRP A 281 1.66 2.55 23.57
C TRP A 281 1.38 2.93 25.03
N ASP A 282 0.42 2.29 25.67
CA ASP A 282 -0.01 2.49 27.07
C ASP A 282 0.99 1.93 28.10
N ARG A 283 2.08 1.32 27.62
CA ARG A 283 3.21 0.85 28.42
C ARG A 283 4.47 1.61 28.01
N PRO A 284 4.56 2.93 28.25
CA PRO A 284 5.70 3.73 27.81
C PRO A 284 7.01 3.23 28.42
N ALA A 285 8.08 3.32 27.65
CA ALA A 285 9.42 2.94 28.09
C ALA A 285 10.45 3.88 27.48
N ASN A 286 11.51 4.17 28.25
CA ASN A 286 12.59 5.03 27.79
C ASN A 286 13.53 4.33 26.82
N GLU A 287 13.73 3.02 26.98
CA GLU A 287 14.52 2.19 26.07
C GLU A 287 13.61 1.28 25.26
N ASN A 288 13.72 1.35 23.94
CA ASN A 288 12.85 0.64 23.01
C ASN A 288 13.71 -0.08 21.98
N VAL A 289 14.32 -1.19 22.42
CA VAL A 289 15.21 -1.99 21.58
C VAL A 289 14.39 -2.94 20.71
N GLY A 290 14.50 -2.79 19.39
CA GLY A 290 13.86 -3.66 18.43
C GLY A 290 14.83 -4.18 17.37
N THR A 291 14.43 -5.27 16.72
CA THR A 291 15.20 -5.89 15.64
C THR A 291 14.58 -5.57 14.29
N ILE A 292 15.41 -5.06 13.37
CA ILE A 292 15.12 -4.94 11.95
C ILE A 292 15.79 -6.12 11.25
N ASN A 293 15.09 -6.77 10.33
CA ASN A 293 15.67 -7.81 9.49
C ASN A 293 15.90 -7.25 8.08
N PHE A 294 17.06 -7.58 7.51
CA PHE A 294 17.43 -7.28 6.14
C PHE A 294 16.97 -8.42 5.23
N THR A 295 16.48 -8.07 4.06
CA THR A 295 16.01 -8.99 3.03
C THR A 295 17.12 -9.31 2.02
N ILE A 296 18.11 -8.44 1.88
CA ILE A 296 19.29 -8.67 1.03
C ILE A 296 20.37 -9.38 1.86
N PRO A 297 20.78 -10.61 1.51
CA PRO A 297 21.94 -11.24 2.13
C PRO A 297 23.21 -10.45 1.79
N ARG A 298 23.97 -10.03 2.81
CA ARG A 298 25.20 -9.24 2.60
C ARG A 298 26.45 -9.99 3.05
N PRO A 299 27.58 -9.86 2.34
CA PRO A 299 28.85 -10.50 2.73
C PRO A 299 29.44 -9.91 4.01
N SER A 300 29.07 -8.67 4.36
CA SER A 300 29.44 -8.00 5.61
C SER A 300 28.27 -7.17 6.12
N PRO A 301 28.20 -6.85 7.42
CA PRO A 301 27.21 -5.89 7.95
C PRO A 301 27.23 -4.58 7.16
N PRO A 302 26.06 -4.06 6.71
CA PRO A 302 25.99 -2.78 6.02
C PRO A 302 26.17 -1.61 6.99
N THR A 303 26.40 -0.41 6.46
CA THR A 303 26.14 0.81 7.23
C THR A 303 24.63 1.00 7.33
N LEU A 304 24.11 1.17 8.55
CA LEU A 304 22.70 1.45 8.80
C LEU A 304 22.52 2.93 9.16
N LEU A 305 21.67 3.62 8.42
CA LEU A 305 21.24 4.98 8.70
C LEU A 305 19.81 4.95 9.24
N LEU A 306 19.55 5.78 10.24
CA LEU A 306 18.23 5.92 10.85
C LEU A 306 17.79 7.38 10.77
N GLY A 307 16.49 7.60 10.63
CA GLY A 307 15.89 8.91 10.82
C GLY A 307 14.51 8.79 11.44
N ILE A 308 14.23 9.63 12.41
CA ILE A 308 12.95 9.77 13.08
C ILE A 308 11.88 10.09 12.03
N ASN A 309 10.79 9.34 12.05
CA ASN A 309 9.63 9.56 11.18
C ASN A 309 8.32 9.69 11.97
N TRP A 310 8.35 9.43 13.28
CA TRP A 310 7.18 9.46 14.15
C TRP A 310 7.61 9.62 15.61
N PHE A 311 6.84 10.40 16.38
CA PHE A 311 6.89 10.34 17.84
C PHE A 311 5.59 10.85 18.46
N ASP A 312 5.23 10.24 19.58
CA ASP A 312 4.18 10.61 20.51
C ASP A 312 4.79 10.60 21.91
N MET A 313 4.94 11.80 22.46
CA MET A 313 5.70 12.08 23.68
C MET A 313 4.78 12.71 24.71
N GLY A 314 5.13 12.56 25.99
CA GLY A 314 4.41 13.20 27.09
C GLY A 314 4.22 14.71 26.86
N PHE A 315 3.02 15.19 27.21
CA PHE A 315 2.69 16.61 27.14
C PHE A 315 3.33 17.38 28.32
N ASN A 316 3.51 18.70 28.16
CA ASN A 316 4.11 19.60 29.18
C ASN A 316 5.51 19.20 29.67
N VAL A 317 6.24 18.38 28.91
CA VAL A 317 7.65 18.05 29.13
C VAL A 317 8.41 18.23 27.82
N ASN A 318 9.72 18.44 27.89
CA ASN A 318 10.52 18.60 26.67
C ASN A 318 10.41 17.34 25.81
N THR A 319 10.42 17.53 24.50
CA THR A 319 10.45 16.41 23.54
C THR A 319 11.90 16.01 23.34
N ARG A 320 12.26 14.81 23.82
CA ARG A 320 13.62 14.26 23.72
C ARG A 320 13.59 12.84 23.20
N LEU A 321 14.15 12.65 22.01
CA LEU A 321 14.21 11.35 21.36
C LEU A 321 15.54 11.22 20.62
N LEU A 322 16.12 10.03 20.72
CA LEU A 322 17.37 9.67 20.07
C LEU A 322 17.22 8.28 19.44
N CYS A 323 17.49 8.21 18.13
CA CYS A 323 17.43 7.00 17.35
C CYS A 323 18.83 6.40 17.21
N LYS A 324 19.10 5.30 17.91
CA LYS A 324 20.43 4.68 17.96
C LYS A 324 20.48 3.36 17.20
N VAL A 325 21.53 3.16 16.43
CA VAL A 325 21.97 1.83 16.02
C VAL A 325 22.70 1.18 17.19
N VAL A 326 22.20 0.05 17.69
CA VAL A 326 22.82 -0.70 18.79
C VAL A 326 23.85 -1.69 18.25
N ASN A 327 23.47 -2.46 17.23
CA ASN A 327 24.35 -3.40 16.53
C ASN A 327 23.83 -3.66 15.12
N VAL A 328 24.71 -4.00 14.18
CA VAL A 328 24.37 -4.40 12.81
C VAL A 328 25.07 -5.73 12.48
N ALA A 329 24.28 -6.71 12.07
CA ALA A 329 24.72 -8.00 11.54
C ALA A 329 24.53 -8.02 10.00
N GLN A 330 24.86 -9.14 9.36
CA GLN A 330 24.70 -9.30 7.90
C GLN A 330 23.23 -9.34 7.46
N THR A 331 22.33 -9.81 8.33
CA THR A 331 20.91 -10.04 8.00
C THR A 331 19.95 -9.29 8.93
N SER A 332 20.46 -8.51 9.88
CA SER A 332 19.63 -7.78 10.84
C SER A 332 20.37 -6.64 11.52
N ALA A 333 19.64 -5.79 12.21
CA ALA A 333 20.19 -4.81 13.13
C ALA A 333 19.30 -4.66 14.37
N SER A 334 19.91 -4.36 15.50
CA SER A 334 19.21 -3.90 16.69
C SER A 334 19.28 -2.38 16.76
N ILE A 335 18.14 -1.74 16.98
CA ILE A 335 18.04 -0.29 17.10
C ILE A 335 17.30 0.09 18.38
N ASN A 336 17.56 1.28 18.91
CA ASN A 336 16.92 1.79 20.12
C ASN A 336 16.34 3.19 19.85
N LEU A 337 15.02 3.31 19.99
CA LEU A 337 14.34 4.60 20.03
C LEU A 337 14.25 5.07 21.48
N GLN A 338 15.25 5.85 21.89
CA GLN A 338 15.46 6.20 23.29
C GLN A 338 14.92 7.58 23.62
N SER A 339 13.99 7.67 24.58
CA SER A 339 13.73 8.93 25.27
C SER A 339 14.61 9.05 26.51
N PHE A 340 14.82 10.28 26.97
CA PHE A 340 15.70 10.55 28.09
C PHE A 340 15.18 11.69 28.96
N SER A 341 15.76 11.81 30.16
CA SER A 341 15.33 12.73 31.20
C SER A 341 13.87 12.48 31.62
N ASP A 342 13.03 13.52 31.65
CA ASP A 342 11.62 13.50 32.03
C ASP A 342 10.67 13.16 30.87
N THR A 343 11.19 12.91 29.66
CA THR A 343 10.38 12.61 28.48
C THR A 343 9.84 11.18 28.51
N VAL A 344 8.51 11.06 28.60
CA VAL A 344 7.79 9.79 28.47
C VAL A 344 7.54 9.52 26.98
N ASN A 345 8.01 8.37 26.49
CA ASN A 345 7.83 7.92 25.10
C ASN A 345 6.67 6.92 25.00
N TYR A 346 5.50 7.40 24.59
CA TYR A 346 4.33 6.55 24.36
C TYR A 346 4.51 5.74 23.08
N SER A 347 4.88 6.40 21.98
CA SER A 347 5.33 5.74 20.76
C SER A 347 6.36 6.57 20.00
N SER A 348 7.24 5.91 19.25
CA SER A 348 8.16 6.56 18.33
C SER A 348 8.51 5.65 17.17
N GLY A 349 8.97 6.24 16.07
CA GLY A 349 9.34 5.50 14.87
C GLY A 349 10.56 6.09 14.19
N CYS A 350 11.21 5.23 13.42
CA CYS A 350 12.25 5.65 12.49
C CYS A 350 12.10 4.95 11.14
N SER A 351 12.50 5.66 10.09
CA SER A 351 12.86 5.09 8.81
C SER A 351 14.32 4.65 8.88
N TRP A 352 14.66 3.56 8.21
CA TRP A 352 16.02 3.05 8.13
C TRP A 352 16.44 2.82 6.68
N LEU A 353 17.73 2.95 6.42
CA LEU A 353 18.36 2.75 5.12
C LEU A 353 19.69 1.99 5.33
N THR A 354 19.88 0.89 4.61
CA THR A 354 21.17 0.21 4.54
C THR A 354 21.97 0.72 3.34
N VAL A 355 23.23 1.05 3.59
CA VAL A 355 24.21 1.38 2.56
C VAL A 355 25.19 0.20 2.45
N PRO A 356 25.34 -0.43 1.27
CA PRO A 356 26.32 -1.48 1.05
C PRO A 356 27.73 -1.03 1.42
N SER A 357 28.53 -1.95 1.98
CA SER A 357 29.95 -1.69 2.24
C SER A 357 30.70 -1.51 0.91
N GLY A 358 31.49 -0.44 0.81
CA GLY A 358 32.36 -0.19 -0.35
C GLY A 358 31.69 0.43 -1.57
N ASP A 359 30.42 0.86 -1.48
CA ASP A 359 29.76 1.56 -2.57
C ASP A 359 30.43 2.92 -2.85
N SER A 360 30.96 3.11 -4.06
CA SER A 360 31.66 4.34 -4.45
C SER A 360 30.71 5.53 -4.60
N ASP A 361 29.43 5.29 -4.82
CA ASP A 361 28.44 6.32 -5.15
C ASP A 361 27.72 6.84 -3.89
N PHE A 362 27.91 6.18 -2.75
CA PHE A 362 27.32 6.59 -1.49
C PHE A 362 28.36 7.10 -0.47
N GLN A 363 27.95 8.13 0.27
CA GLN A 363 28.59 8.63 1.48
C GLN A 363 27.50 8.99 2.47
N SER A 364 27.80 8.78 3.75
CA SER A 364 26.91 9.15 4.85
C SER A 364 27.73 9.75 5.99
N GLY A 365 27.06 10.51 6.85
CA GLY A 365 27.65 11.17 8.01
C GLY A 365 26.57 11.67 8.94
N HIS A 366 26.98 12.19 10.08
CA HIS A 366 26.12 12.76 11.11
C HIS A 366 26.61 14.17 11.45
N PHE A 367 25.67 15.05 11.79
CA PHE A 367 25.93 16.40 12.27
C PHE A 367 25.03 16.69 13.46
N SER A 368 25.60 17.15 14.56
CA SER A 368 24.87 17.61 15.73
C SER A 368 24.98 19.12 15.87
N THR A 369 23.87 19.80 16.14
CA THR A 369 23.90 21.24 16.49
C THR A 369 24.69 21.49 17.77
N ALA A 370 24.80 20.48 18.64
CA ALA A 370 25.62 20.53 19.84
C ALA A 370 27.14 20.65 19.54
N ASP A 371 27.56 20.34 18.32
CA ASP A 371 28.95 20.51 17.87
C ASP A 371 29.30 21.98 17.58
N ASP A 372 28.30 22.86 17.46
CA ASP A 372 28.45 24.30 17.16
C ASP A 372 28.13 25.18 18.37
N HIS A 373 27.17 24.79 19.21
CA HIS A 373 26.82 25.51 20.43
C HIS A 373 26.34 24.55 21.52
N VAL A 374 26.50 24.97 22.77
CA VAL A 374 25.99 24.18 23.90
C VAL A 374 24.46 24.27 23.95
N TRP A 375 23.80 23.18 24.32
CA TRP A 375 22.33 23.08 24.39
C TRP A 375 21.67 24.18 25.25
N SER A 376 22.39 24.71 26.24
CA SER A 376 21.93 25.77 27.14
C SER A 376 22.00 27.18 26.53
N SER A 377 22.53 27.33 25.31
CA SER A 377 22.64 28.60 24.59
C SER A 377 22.03 28.45 23.18
N PRO A 378 20.71 28.29 23.08
CA PRO A 378 20.05 28.00 21.80
C PRO A 378 20.27 29.13 20.80
N GLN A 379 20.56 28.75 19.55
CA GLN A 379 20.74 29.70 18.44
C GLN A 379 19.54 29.64 17.49
N ALA A 380 19.06 30.80 17.07
CA ALA A 380 18.00 30.87 16.06
C ALA A 380 18.45 30.37 14.68
N LEU A 381 19.76 30.47 14.39
CA LEU A 381 20.37 29.98 13.16
C LEU A 381 21.65 29.23 13.50
N THR A 382 21.76 28.00 12.98
CA THR A 382 22.98 27.20 13.03
C THR A 382 23.31 26.77 11.61
N SER A 383 24.55 26.97 11.17
CA SER A 383 24.98 26.60 9.83
C SER A 383 26.39 26.01 9.88
N ARG A 384 26.59 24.88 9.21
CA ARG A 384 27.91 24.26 9.05
C ARG A 384 28.14 23.85 7.61
N LYS A 385 29.36 24.06 7.13
CA LYS A 385 29.80 23.54 5.83
C LYS A 385 30.23 22.08 6.01
N ILE A 386 29.53 21.16 5.36
CA ILE A 386 29.89 19.73 5.32
C ILE A 386 30.79 19.48 4.11
N THR A 387 31.92 18.82 4.35
CA THR A 387 32.84 18.38 3.29
C THR A 387 32.72 16.88 3.14
N PHE A 388 32.36 16.41 1.95
CA PHE A 388 32.31 14.98 1.64
C PHE A 388 33.72 14.37 1.67
N ALA A 389 33.86 13.17 2.22
CA ALA A 389 35.14 12.47 2.37
C ALA A 389 35.79 12.13 1.02
N LYS A 390 34.98 11.86 -0.01
CA LYS A 390 35.42 11.66 -1.40
C LYS A 390 34.65 12.59 -2.34
N ALA A 391 35.30 12.97 -3.44
CA ALA A 391 34.68 13.74 -4.51
C ALA A 391 33.70 12.87 -5.31
N TYR A 392 32.60 13.48 -5.75
CA TYR A 392 31.69 12.89 -6.71
C TYR A 392 32.03 13.36 -8.13
N SER A 393 31.75 12.52 -9.13
CA SER A 393 31.94 12.85 -10.55
C SER A 393 30.96 13.92 -11.06
N ALA A 394 29.84 14.11 -10.35
CA ALA A 394 28.85 15.15 -10.58
C ALA A 394 28.27 15.61 -9.22
N PRO A 395 27.57 16.75 -9.14
CA PRO A 395 26.89 17.17 -7.92
C PRO A 395 25.95 16.07 -7.37
N PRO A 396 26.14 15.60 -6.12
CA PRO A 396 25.33 14.54 -5.56
C PRO A 396 23.94 15.04 -5.15
N LYS A 397 22.97 14.12 -5.09
CA LYS A 397 21.72 14.37 -4.36
C LYS A 397 21.98 14.18 -2.86
N VAL A 398 21.55 15.14 -2.05
CA VAL A 398 21.71 15.11 -0.60
C VAL A 398 20.36 14.85 0.06
N VAL A 399 20.31 13.84 0.94
CA VAL A 399 19.13 13.52 1.75
C VAL A 399 19.50 13.71 3.22
N VAL A 400 18.66 14.43 3.97
CA VAL A 400 18.89 14.76 5.38
C VAL A 400 17.71 14.24 6.21
N TRP A 401 18.03 13.72 7.40
CA TRP A 401 17.12 13.05 8.31
C TRP A 401 17.49 13.51 9.72
N LEU A 402 16.51 13.62 10.62
CA LEU A 402 16.78 13.84 12.03
C LEU A 402 16.91 12.48 12.72
N ASP A 403 18.03 12.20 13.36
CA ASP A 403 18.17 11.01 14.22
C ASP A 403 18.04 11.34 15.72
N SER A 404 17.97 12.63 16.05
CA SER A 404 17.87 13.12 17.42
C SER A 404 17.11 14.46 17.49
N ILE A 405 16.40 14.65 18.59
CA ILE A 405 15.70 15.89 18.93
C ILE A 405 15.77 16.11 20.44
N ASP A 406 16.04 17.35 20.83
CA ASP A 406 15.90 17.87 22.20
C ASP A 406 15.31 19.28 22.12
N VAL A 407 14.00 19.39 22.36
CA VAL A 407 13.25 20.63 22.18
C VAL A 407 12.42 20.94 23.42
N GLY A 408 12.41 22.21 23.82
CA GLY A 408 11.61 22.72 24.94
C GLY A 408 10.11 22.52 24.72
N TYR A 409 9.39 22.16 25.77
CA TYR A 409 7.93 21.91 25.71
C TYR A 409 7.10 23.13 25.30
N ASN A 410 7.65 24.33 25.46
CA ASN A 410 7.05 25.60 25.09
C ASN A 410 7.46 26.08 23.68
N CYS A 411 8.23 25.27 22.95
CA CYS A 411 8.62 25.55 21.58
C CYS A 411 7.66 24.87 20.59
N ASN A 412 7.47 25.49 19.42
CA ASN A 412 6.71 24.91 18.32
C ASN A 412 7.68 24.54 17.18
N PRO A 413 8.38 23.39 17.28
CA PRO A 413 9.32 23.00 16.25
C PRO A 413 8.57 22.72 14.93
N ARG A 414 9.06 23.30 13.83
CA ARG A 414 8.57 23.04 12.48
C ARG A 414 9.69 22.35 11.72
N PHE A 415 9.39 21.18 11.16
CA PHE A 415 10.33 20.34 10.42
C PHE A 415 9.94 20.27 8.95
#